data_AF-A0A1S3IZ34-F1
#
_entry.id   AF-A0A1S3IZ34-F1
#
_cell.length_a   1.000
_cell.length_b   1.000
_cell.length_c   1.000
_cell.angle_alpha   90.00
_cell.angle_beta   90.00
_cell.angle_gamma   90.00
#
_symmetry.space_group_name_H-M   'P 1'
#
loop_
_entity.id
_entity.type
_entity.pdbx_description
1 polymer ?
#
loop_
_entity_poly.entity_id
_entity_poly.type
_entity_poly.pdbx_seq_one_letter_code
_entity_poly.pdbx_strand_id
1 'polypeptide(L)'
;MRCSLKRSAQLAMLTLVVFSLHLIYWRNDAFLEEKYKPQSLGEQHGDKKLANFRQEPVQSPKTVRTSDIDQRVNDLRVKREVEKIALPHRKNLQYIPVDNRSPQLQEETHHRKTNLSKFSKRVYKSRATTLSMNSVFRKTDLTDVFFSVKTTGAFHSSRLSLLLNTWVMFVKDQTYFFTDKEDPDLNRKLNGHLINTQCQSGHTRSALCCKMAVEYDVFMESQKRWFCHVDDDTYVNVPKLLEMLQNYNHTDDWYIGKPSMGHPLEIEEKDHIGHKIAFWFATGGAGFCISRGLALKMLPHAGGGRLNRACEKIRLPDDCTVGYIIGHILKTKLTVIQAFHSHLEGLQLLNPLDFRNQVTFSYSTYGSRMNVVNVKGFDKTEDPTSLKMFFLLTLRWFCHVDDDTYVNVPKLLEMLQNYNHTDDWYIGKPSMGHPLEIEEKDHIGHKIAFWFATGGAGFCISRGLALKMMPHAGGGRLNRACEKIRLPDDCTVGYIIGHILKTKLTVIQAFHSHLEGLQLLNPLDFRNQVTFSYSTYGSRMNVVNVKGFDKTEDPTRLKSIHCHLFPYLKDCDAIKGRRLHGR
;
A
#
# COMPACT_ATOMS: atom_id res chain seq x y z
N MET A 1 -6.17 37.83 -9.18
CA MET A 1 -5.55 36.75 -8.37
C MET A 1 -5.44 35.53 -9.25
N ARG A 2 -4.24 34.97 -9.46
CA ARG A 2 -4.04 33.81 -10.34
C ARG A 2 -4.37 32.54 -9.56
N CYS A 3 -5.11 31.62 -10.16
CA CYS A 3 -5.31 30.28 -9.64
C CYS A 3 -3.92 29.62 -9.52
N SER A 4 -3.42 29.44 -8.29
CA SER A 4 -2.09 28.87 -8.03
C SER A 4 -2.20 27.45 -7.48
N LEU A 5 -2.98 26.58 -8.12
CA LEU A 5 -2.61 25.17 -8.08
C LEU A 5 -1.39 25.01 -9.00
N LYS A 6 -0.18 25.16 -8.42
CA LYS A 6 1.03 24.68 -9.09
C LYS A 6 0.75 23.24 -9.52
N ARG A 7 1.11 22.87 -10.76
CA ARG A 7 0.98 21.51 -11.33
C ARG A 7 1.49 20.39 -10.40
N SER A 8 2.27 20.74 -9.38
CA SER A 8 2.66 19.91 -8.24
C SER A 8 1.49 19.25 -7.48
N ALA A 9 0.30 19.86 -7.44
CA ALA A 9 -0.83 19.39 -6.63
C ALA A 9 -1.50 18.09 -7.14
N GLN A 10 -1.26 17.68 -8.39
CA GLN A 10 -1.85 16.45 -8.94
C GLN A 10 -1.08 15.18 -8.55
N LEU A 11 0.19 15.29 -8.11
CA LEU A 11 1.01 14.15 -7.71
C LEU A 11 1.74 14.31 -6.36
N ALA A 12 1.87 15.52 -5.81
CA ALA A 12 2.64 15.77 -4.58
C ALA A 12 1.80 15.87 -3.29
N MET A 13 0.47 15.75 -3.36
CA MET A 13 -0.43 15.86 -2.20
C MET A 13 -0.51 14.61 -1.30
N LEU A 14 0.54 13.78 -1.28
CA LEU A 14 0.54 12.53 -0.50
C LEU A 14 1.82 12.27 0.31
N THR A 15 2.86 13.07 0.15
CA THR A 15 4.20 12.66 0.60
C THR A 15 4.60 13.09 2.01
N LEU A 16 3.80 13.86 2.77
CA LEU A 16 4.31 14.49 4.02
C LEU A 16 3.52 14.29 5.32
N VAL A 17 2.37 13.61 5.34
CA VAL A 17 1.62 13.39 6.61
C VAL A 17 1.54 11.91 7.02
N VAL A 18 1.93 10.98 6.16
CA VAL A 18 1.78 9.54 6.41
C VAL A 18 2.95 8.92 7.20
N PHE A 19 4.16 9.48 7.11
CA PHE A 19 5.39 8.78 7.53
C PHE A 19 5.58 8.60 9.04
N SER A 20 4.92 9.37 9.90
CA SER A 20 5.18 9.34 11.35
C SER A 20 4.15 8.54 12.17
N LEU A 21 3.08 8.05 11.54
CA LEU A 21 1.87 7.62 12.25
C LEU A 21 1.72 6.11 12.49
N HIS A 22 2.42 5.25 11.75
CA HIS A 22 2.21 3.80 11.87
C HIS A 22 3.08 3.11 12.91
N LEU A 23 4.21 3.70 13.31
CA LEU A 23 5.07 3.12 14.36
C LEU A 23 4.53 3.30 15.79
N ILE A 24 3.62 4.26 16.02
CA ILE A 24 3.11 4.57 17.37
C ILE A 24 1.75 3.89 17.63
N TYR A 25 0.86 3.81 16.63
CA TYR A 25 -0.52 3.40 16.89
C TYR A 25 -0.72 1.88 16.94
N TRP A 26 0.05 1.09 16.19
CA TRP A 26 -0.05 -0.38 16.24
C TRP A 26 0.46 -1.01 17.54
N ARG A 27 1.18 -0.24 18.37
CA ARG A 27 1.63 -0.71 19.69
C ARG A 27 0.54 -0.61 20.77
N ASN A 28 -0.53 0.16 20.53
CA ASN A 28 -1.51 0.51 21.56
C ASN A 28 -2.92 -0.10 21.37
N ASP A 29 -3.23 -0.71 20.21
CA ASP A 29 -4.55 -1.34 19.99
C ASP A 29 -4.83 -2.51 20.96
N ALA A 30 -3.78 -3.17 21.48
CA ALA A 30 -3.94 -4.21 22.50
C ALA A 30 -4.44 -3.68 23.86
N PHE A 31 -4.40 -2.36 24.11
CA PHE A 31 -4.78 -1.76 25.39
C PHE A 31 -6.19 -1.16 25.40
N LEU A 32 -6.83 -0.99 24.23
CA LEU A 32 -8.13 -0.31 24.12
C LEU A 32 -9.32 -1.27 24.01
N GLU A 33 -9.15 -2.50 23.50
CA GLU A 33 -10.22 -3.51 23.48
C GLU A 33 -10.62 -3.99 24.89
N GLU A 34 -9.74 -3.86 25.89
CA GLU A 34 -10.05 -4.28 27.28
C GLU A 34 -10.97 -3.29 28.02
N LYS A 35 -11.11 -2.04 27.52
CA LYS A 35 -11.91 -0.98 28.17
C LYS A 35 -13.33 -0.81 27.64
N TYR A 36 -13.69 -1.48 26.54
CA TYR A 36 -15.03 -1.39 25.95
C TYR A 36 -15.63 -2.77 25.72
N LYS A 37 -15.98 -3.46 26.80
CA LYS A 37 -17.06 -4.47 26.78
C LYS A 37 -18.39 -3.77 27.07
N PRO A 38 -19.36 -3.78 26.15
CA PRO A 38 -20.72 -3.35 26.47
C PRO A 38 -21.32 -4.30 27.53
N GLN A 39 -21.84 -3.73 28.61
CA GLN A 39 -22.64 -4.47 29.59
C GLN A 39 -23.93 -4.97 28.92
N SER A 40 -24.18 -6.27 29.06
CA SER A 40 -25.40 -6.96 28.64
C SER A 40 -26.63 -6.40 29.38
N LEU A 41 -27.55 -5.77 28.64
CA LEU A 41 -28.91 -5.46 29.12
C LEU A 41 -29.80 -6.69 28.90
N GLY A 42 -30.53 -7.04 29.96
CA GLY A 42 -31.24 -8.32 30.14
C GLY A 42 -32.39 -8.58 29.18
N GLU A 43 -32.59 -9.87 28.94
CA GLU A 43 -33.73 -10.46 28.24
C GLU A 43 -35.02 -10.26 29.05
N GLN A 44 -36.05 -9.71 28.42
CA GLN A 44 -37.44 -9.88 28.85
C GLN A 44 -38.21 -10.67 27.80
N HIS A 45 -38.78 -11.78 28.26
CA HIS A 45 -39.74 -12.63 27.57
C HIS A 45 -41.00 -11.85 27.14
N GLY A 46 -41.48 -12.13 25.93
CA GLY A 46 -42.78 -11.68 25.44
C GLY A 46 -43.22 -12.50 24.23
N ASP A 47 -43.98 -13.56 24.49
CA ASP A 47 -44.73 -14.34 23.50
C ASP A 47 -45.63 -13.47 22.61
N LYS A 48 -45.65 -13.75 21.29
CA LYS A 48 -46.86 -14.19 20.57
C LYS A 48 -46.68 -14.32 19.03
N LYS A 49 -47.04 -15.53 18.59
CA LYS A 49 -47.81 -15.91 17.39
C LYS A 49 -47.15 -15.89 16.00
N LEU A 50 -46.90 -17.11 15.53
CA LEU A 50 -46.84 -17.54 14.13
C LEU A 50 -48.07 -17.10 13.32
N ALA A 51 -47.82 -16.63 12.10
CA ALA A 51 -48.75 -16.78 10.98
C ALA A 51 -47.97 -17.30 9.76
N ASN A 52 -48.36 -18.48 9.31
CA ASN A 52 -47.86 -19.16 8.11
C ASN A 52 -48.27 -18.40 6.85
N PHE A 53 -47.32 -18.12 5.96
CA PHE A 53 -47.58 -18.00 4.52
C PHE A 53 -46.66 -18.95 3.76
N ARG A 54 -47.27 -19.95 3.11
CA ARG A 54 -46.66 -20.81 2.10
C ARG A 54 -46.28 -19.95 0.89
N GLN A 55 -45.05 -20.10 0.40
CA GLN A 55 -44.68 -19.75 -0.97
C GLN A 55 -44.24 -21.04 -1.68
N GLU A 56 -44.90 -21.33 -2.80
CA GLU A 56 -44.51 -22.36 -3.76
C GLU A 56 -43.22 -21.98 -4.52
N PRO A 57 -42.45 -22.96 -5.05
CA PRO A 57 -41.12 -22.72 -5.56
C PRO A 57 -41.12 -22.04 -6.94
N VAL A 58 -40.55 -20.84 -7.02
CA VAL A 58 -40.23 -20.18 -8.29
C VAL A 58 -39.02 -20.87 -8.90
N GLN A 59 -39.20 -21.42 -10.11
CA GLN A 59 -38.15 -22.00 -10.93
C GLN A 59 -37.05 -20.96 -11.23
N SER A 60 -35.81 -21.31 -10.90
CA SER A 60 -34.61 -20.56 -11.26
C SER A 60 -34.43 -20.50 -12.79
N PRO A 61 -34.17 -19.34 -13.40
CA PRO A 61 -33.73 -19.28 -14.78
C PRO A 61 -32.32 -19.88 -14.88
N LYS A 62 -32.12 -20.77 -15.84
CA LYS A 62 -30.83 -21.38 -16.18
C LYS A 62 -29.81 -20.30 -16.57
N THR A 63 -28.84 -20.02 -15.71
CA THR A 63 -27.60 -19.30 -16.05
C THR A 63 -26.59 -20.31 -16.58
N VAL A 64 -26.30 -20.26 -17.88
CA VAL A 64 -25.28 -21.08 -18.53
C VAL A 64 -24.44 -20.19 -19.46
N ARG A 65 -23.09 -20.27 -19.31
CA ARG A 65 -22.01 -19.92 -20.25
C ARG A 65 -21.57 -18.45 -20.43
N THR A 66 -21.09 -17.79 -19.38
CA THR A 66 -20.04 -16.75 -19.53
C THR A 66 -18.76 -17.11 -18.77
N SER A 67 -18.89 -17.64 -17.55
CA SER A 67 -17.76 -18.09 -16.73
C SER A 67 -16.87 -19.14 -17.39
N ASP A 68 -17.45 -20.10 -18.11
CA ASP A 68 -16.68 -21.23 -18.67
C ASP A 68 -15.81 -20.81 -19.87
N ILE A 69 -16.22 -19.80 -20.63
CA ILE A 69 -15.45 -19.27 -21.76
C ILE A 69 -14.28 -18.46 -21.23
N ASP A 70 -14.53 -17.59 -20.26
CA ASP A 70 -13.49 -16.78 -19.63
C ASP A 70 -12.44 -17.64 -18.92
N GLN A 71 -12.88 -18.71 -18.25
CA GLN A 71 -11.99 -19.67 -17.62
C GLN A 71 -11.12 -20.40 -18.65
N ARG A 72 -11.69 -20.87 -19.76
CA ARG A 72 -10.93 -21.54 -20.83
C ARG A 72 -9.92 -20.61 -21.50
N VAL A 73 -10.28 -19.35 -21.72
CA VAL A 73 -9.38 -18.33 -22.29
C VAL A 73 -8.23 -18.05 -21.32
N ASN A 74 -8.52 -17.94 -20.03
CA ASN A 74 -7.51 -17.76 -19.00
C ASN A 74 -6.58 -18.98 -18.90
N ASP A 75 -7.13 -20.20 -18.90
CA ASP A 75 -6.36 -21.44 -18.89
C ASP A 75 -5.41 -21.53 -20.11
N LEU A 76 -5.90 -21.20 -21.30
CA LEU A 76 -5.08 -21.15 -22.52
C LEU A 76 -3.98 -20.09 -22.44
N ARG A 77 -4.26 -18.94 -21.81
CA ARG A 77 -3.31 -17.84 -21.66
C ARG A 77 -2.21 -18.20 -20.66
N VAL A 78 -2.57 -18.71 -19.49
CA VAL A 78 -1.62 -19.18 -18.48
C VAL A 78 -0.76 -20.30 -19.08
N LYS A 79 -1.38 -21.26 -19.77
CA LYS A 79 -0.66 -22.35 -20.44
C LYS A 79 0.36 -21.81 -21.45
N ARG A 80 0.00 -20.82 -22.27
CA ARG A 80 0.94 -20.16 -23.20
C ARG A 80 2.09 -19.46 -22.47
N GLU A 81 1.85 -18.79 -21.34
CA GLU A 81 2.92 -18.12 -20.58
C GLU A 81 3.86 -19.14 -19.93
N VAL A 82 3.33 -20.22 -19.35
CA VAL A 82 4.13 -21.34 -18.83
C VAL A 82 4.96 -21.98 -19.96
N GLU A 83 4.38 -22.21 -21.13
CA GLU A 83 5.06 -22.79 -22.30
C GLU A 83 6.13 -21.86 -22.92
N LYS A 84 5.87 -20.54 -23.00
CA LYS A 84 6.83 -19.55 -23.50
C LYS A 84 8.11 -19.53 -22.67
N ILE A 85 7.98 -19.64 -21.35
CA ILE A 85 9.12 -19.64 -20.41
C ILE A 85 9.84 -21.01 -20.41
N ALA A 86 9.16 -22.09 -20.84
CA ALA A 86 9.69 -23.44 -20.86
C ALA A 86 10.48 -23.83 -22.13
N LEU A 87 10.36 -23.10 -23.25
CA LEU A 87 11.01 -23.45 -24.52
C LEU A 87 12.52 -23.10 -24.55
N PRO A 88 13.42 -24.08 -24.81
CA PRO A 88 14.80 -23.79 -25.19
C PRO A 88 14.86 -23.38 -26.68
N HIS A 89 15.54 -22.28 -26.99
CA HIS A 89 15.93 -21.95 -28.35
C HIS A 89 16.80 -23.08 -28.95
N ARG A 90 16.20 -23.99 -29.72
CA ARG A 90 16.94 -24.78 -30.72
C ARG A 90 17.21 -23.87 -31.93
N LYS A 91 18.38 -23.24 -31.96
CA LYS A 91 19.00 -22.86 -33.23
C LYS A 91 20.40 -23.46 -33.27
N ASN A 92 20.63 -24.24 -34.33
CA ASN A 92 21.89 -24.88 -34.67
C ASN A 92 23.03 -23.86 -34.63
N LEU A 93 24.00 -24.08 -33.75
CA LEU A 93 25.31 -23.46 -33.83
C LEU A 93 26.31 -24.57 -34.12
N GLN A 94 26.88 -24.50 -35.31
CA GLN A 94 28.03 -25.28 -35.76
C GLN A 94 29.18 -25.08 -34.77
N TYR A 95 29.79 -26.19 -34.38
CA TYR A 95 30.96 -26.25 -33.51
C TYR A 95 32.18 -25.71 -34.27
N ILE A 96 32.76 -24.61 -33.81
CA ILE A 96 34.10 -24.14 -34.21
C ILE A 96 34.99 -24.30 -32.97
N PRO A 97 36.07 -25.11 -33.01
CA PRO A 97 36.96 -25.26 -31.88
C PRO A 97 37.86 -24.02 -31.76
N VAL A 98 37.90 -23.40 -30.59
CA VAL A 98 38.86 -22.34 -30.29
C VAL A 98 39.91 -22.89 -29.33
N ASP A 99 41.14 -22.60 -29.72
CA ASP A 99 42.43 -23.08 -29.26
C ASP A 99 42.76 -22.71 -27.81
N ASN A 100 43.54 -23.59 -27.17
CA ASN A 100 44.02 -23.50 -25.80
C ASN A 100 45.26 -22.60 -25.75
N ARG A 101 45.18 -21.42 -25.11
CA ARG A 101 46.34 -20.77 -24.48
C ARG A 101 45.95 -19.56 -23.61
N SER A 102 45.99 -19.72 -22.28
CA SER A 102 46.76 -18.91 -21.31
C SER A 102 46.23 -19.09 -19.86
N PRO A 103 47.10 -19.34 -18.85
CA PRO A 103 46.69 -19.63 -17.48
C PRO A 103 46.86 -18.40 -16.57
N GLN A 104 45.77 -17.81 -16.06
CA GLN A 104 45.86 -16.81 -14.96
C GLN A 104 44.53 -16.58 -14.20
N LEU A 105 43.67 -17.59 -14.07
CA LEU A 105 42.36 -17.47 -13.41
C LEU A 105 42.05 -18.64 -12.46
N GLN A 106 43.03 -19.05 -11.64
CA GLN A 106 42.83 -20.12 -10.64
C GLN A 106 43.01 -19.69 -9.17
N GLU A 107 43.52 -18.50 -8.87
CA GLU A 107 43.69 -18.07 -7.46
C GLU A 107 42.49 -17.29 -6.88
N GLU A 108 41.66 -16.61 -7.68
CA GLU A 108 40.50 -15.86 -7.15
C GLU A 108 39.28 -16.73 -6.83
N THR A 109 39.22 -17.96 -7.35
CA THR A 109 38.12 -18.90 -7.07
C THR A 109 38.18 -19.54 -5.69
N HIS A 110 39.34 -19.55 -5.03
CA HIS A 110 39.50 -20.22 -3.73
C HIS A 110 39.09 -19.34 -2.53
N HIS A 111 39.18 -18.01 -2.65
CA HIS A 111 38.71 -17.06 -1.63
C HIS A 111 37.21 -16.77 -1.68
N ARG A 112 36.50 -17.13 -2.76
CA ARG A 112 35.05 -16.86 -2.91
C ARG A 112 34.15 -18.00 -2.42
N LYS A 113 34.64 -19.25 -2.47
CA LYS A 113 33.96 -20.41 -1.85
C LYS A 113 33.93 -20.34 -0.31
N THR A 114 34.87 -19.63 0.30
CA THR A 114 34.95 -19.51 1.77
C THR A 114 33.94 -18.51 2.34
N ASN A 115 33.46 -17.51 1.59
CA ASN A 115 32.47 -16.55 2.08
C ASN A 115 31.02 -17.07 2.01
N LEU A 116 30.60 -17.74 0.93
CA LEU A 116 29.29 -18.43 0.88
C LEU A 116 29.22 -19.64 1.82
N SER A 117 30.34 -20.36 2.01
CA SER A 117 30.39 -21.47 2.99
C SER A 117 30.49 -20.98 4.44
N LYS A 118 31.12 -19.82 4.71
CA LYS A 118 31.05 -19.15 6.03
C LYS A 118 29.66 -18.60 6.32
N PHE A 119 28.95 -18.09 5.31
CA PHE A 119 27.56 -17.62 5.43
C PHE A 119 26.62 -18.80 5.72
N SER A 120 26.76 -19.91 4.98
CA SER A 120 26.00 -21.15 5.21
C SER A 120 26.31 -21.82 6.57
N LYS A 121 27.57 -21.80 7.04
CA LYS A 121 27.95 -22.41 8.33
C LYS A 121 27.47 -21.63 9.57
N ARG A 122 27.25 -20.32 9.46
CA ARG A 122 26.75 -19.51 10.59
C ARG A 122 25.28 -19.82 10.94
N VAL A 123 24.52 -20.33 9.97
CA VAL A 123 23.11 -20.73 10.13
C VAL A 123 22.96 -22.06 10.90
N TYR A 124 23.97 -22.94 10.91
CA TYR A 124 23.90 -24.24 11.60
C TYR A 124 24.16 -24.19 13.11
N LYS A 125 24.33 -22.98 13.70
CA LYS A 125 24.44 -22.79 15.15
C LYS A 125 23.59 -21.61 15.59
N SER A 126 22.27 -21.80 15.68
CA SER A 126 21.39 -20.88 16.40
C SER A 126 20.63 -21.63 17.47
N ARG A 127 20.95 -21.29 18.73
CA ARG A 127 20.34 -21.77 19.97
C ARG A 127 18.82 -21.62 19.90
N ALA A 128 18.12 -22.63 20.41
CA ALA A 128 16.71 -22.53 20.76
C ALA A 128 16.55 -21.46 21.84
N THR A 129 16.09 -20.27 21.45
CA THR A 129 15.67 -19.23 22.38
C THR A 129 14.28 -19.60 22.87
N THR A 130 14.13 -19.81 24.17
CA THR A 130 12.86 -20.12 24.83
C THR A 130 11.85 -19.00 24.54
N LEU A 131 10.91 -19.23 23.63
CA LEU A 131 9.80 -18.32 23.38
C LEU A 131 8.90 -18.30 24.61
N SER A 132 8.68 -17.12 25.20
CA SER A 132 7.68 -16.90 26.23
C SER A 132 6.31 -17.35 25.70
N MET A 133 5.55 -18.12 26.48
CA MET A 133 4.22 -18.62 26.09
C MET A 133 3.24 -17.48 25.71
N ASN A 134 3.49 -16.24 26.15
CA ASN A 134 2.71 -15.06 25.76
C ASN A 134 2.96 -14.59 24.31
N SER A 135 4.03 -15.05 23.64
CA SER A 135 4.31 -14.69 22.24
C SER A 135 3.57 -15.54 21.20
N VAL A 136 2.97 -16.65 21.63
CA VAL A 136 2.34 -17.66 20.75
C VAL A 136 0.99 -17.16 20.20
N PHE A 137 0.30 -16.25 20.89
CA PHE A 137 -1.06 -15.82 20.54
C PHE A 137 -1.21 -14.33 20.19
N ARG A 138 -0.12 -13.59 19.97
CA ARG A 138 -0.26 -12.20 19.51
C ARG A 138 -0.73 -12.19 18.05
N LYS A 139 -1.82 -11.45 17.80
CA LYS A 139 -2.39 -11.21 16.46
C LYS A 139 -1.29 -10.73 15.51
N THR A 140 -1.31 -11.18 14.25
CA THR A 140 -0.36 -10.71 13.24
C THR A 140 -0.47 -9.20 13.05
N ASP A 141 0.67 -8.50 13.11
CA ASP A 141 0.79 -7.08 12.79
C ASP A 141 1.70 -6.86 11.56
N LEU A 142 1.89 -5.61 11.13
CA LEU A 142 2.74 -5.32 9.96
C LEU A 142 4.20 -5.77 10.15
N THR A 143 4.74 -5.70 11.37
CA THR A 143 6.14 -6.06 11.63
C THR A 143 6.41 -7.55 11.39
N ASP A 144 5.36 -8.37 11.47
CA ASP A 144 5.37 -9.81 11.20
C ASP A 144 5.41 -10.18 9.71
N VAL A 145 5.16 -9.23 8.79
CA VAL A 145 5.04 -9.48 7.34
C VAL A 145 6.31 -9.06 6.60
N PHE A 146 6.83 -9.95 5.76
CA PHE A 146 7.92 -9.71 4.82
C PHE A 146 7.32 -9.54 3.43
N PHE A 147 7.33 -8.33 2.88
CA PHE A 147 6.94 -8.10 1.50
C PHE A 147 8.16 -8.26 0.60
N SER A 148 8.08 -9.18 -0.36
CA SER A 148 9.08 -9.40 -1.38
C SER A 148 8.57 -8.90 -2.72
N VAL A 149 9.25 -7.92 -3.32
CA VAL A 149 8.92 -7.38 -4.64
C VAL A 149 10.02 -7.75 -5.62
N LYS A 150 9.69 -8.56 -6.62
CA LYS A 150 10.64 -8.96 -7.66
C LYS A 150 10.66 -7.95 -8.80
N THR A 151 11.87 -7.56 -9.22
CA THR A 151 12.06 -6.59 -10.31
C THR A 151 13.36 -6.85 -11.10
N THR A 152 13.70 -5.91 -11.97
CA THR A 152 14.94 -5.85 -12.75
C THR A 152 15.41 -4.40 -12.89
N GLY A 153 16.70 -4.20 -13.15
CA GLY A 153 17.28 -2.87 -13.37
C GLY A 153 16.55 -2.03 -14.42
N ALA A 154 15.91 -2.66 -15.41
CA ALA A 154 15.14 -1.98 -16.45
C ALA A 154 13.86 -1.29 -15.93
N PHE A 155 13.34 -1.70 -14.78
CA PHE A 155 12.06 -1.23 -14.22
C PHE A 155 12.18 -0.37 -12.96
N HIS A 156 13.41 -0.08 -12.50
CA HIS A 156 13.67 0.80 -11.36
C HIS A 156 12.98 2.17 -11.52
N SER A 157 13.10 2.78 -12.70
CA SER A 157 12.50 4.10 -12.95
C SER A 157 11.01 4.03 -13.27
N SER A 158 10.59 3.06 -14.09
CA SER A 158 9.25 3.04 -14.68
C SER A 158 8.18 2.39 -13.80
N ARG A 159 8.50 1.30 -13.09
CA ARG A 159 7.54 0.56 -12.24
C ARG A 159 7.71 0.86 -10.76
N LEU A 160 8.94 0.83 -10.25
CA LEU A 160 9.18 0.98 -8.81
C LEU A 160 8.78 2.37 -8.31
N SER A 161 9.02 3.42 -9.08
CA SER A 161 8.56 4.78 -8.75
C SER A 161 7.05 4.83 -8.48
N LEU A 162 6.24 4.05 -9.20
CA LEU A 162 4.80 3.97 -8.98
C LEU A 162 4.47 3.27 -7.65
N LEU A 163 5.13 2.15 -7.35
CA LEU A 163 4.91 1.41 -6.10
C LEU A 163 5.32 2.23 -4.88
N LEU A 164 6.47 2.90 -4.95
CA LEU A 164 7.00 3.78 -3.90
C LEU A 164 6.11 4.98 -3.59
N ASN A 165 5.36 5.47 -4.60
CA ASN A 165 4.42 6.57 -4.45
C ASN A 165 2.98 6.09 -4.13
N THR A 166 2.78 4.79 -3.95
CA THR A 166 1.47 4.19 -3.65
C THR A 166 1.56 3.27 -2.44
N TRP A 167 1.37 1.95 -2.57
CA TRP A 167 1.22 1.08 -1.40
C TRP A 167 2.51 0.90 -0.59
N VAL A 168 3.69 0.95 -1.23
CA VAL A 168 4.97 0.73 -0.54
C VAL A 168 5.31 1.87 0.42
N MET A 169 4.76 3.06 0.19
CA MET A 169 5.02 4.20 1.07
C MET A 169 4.60 3.95 2.53
N PHE A 170 3.64 3.03 2.77
CA PHE A 170 3.14 2.69 4.11
C PHE A 170 3.86 1.52 4.76
N VAL A 171 4.59 0.71 3.98
CA VAL A 171 5.20 -0.55 4.42
C VAL A 171 6.65 -0.69 3.99
N LYS A 172 7.33 0.45 3.82
CA LYS A 172 8.71 0.54 3.35
C LYS A 172 9.67 -0.29 4.22
N ASP A 173 9.48 -0.26 5.55
CA ASP A 173 10.29 -0.99 6.51
C ASP A 173 10.06 -2.52 6.47
N GLN A 174 8.98 -2.97 5.84
CA GLN A 174 8.64 -4.38 5.66
C GLN A 174 8.91 -4.88 4.23
N THR A 175 9.22 -3.98 3.29
CA THR A 175 9.29 -4.28 1.86
C THR A 175 10.72 -4.34 1.36
N TYR A 176 11.07 -5.45 0.73
CA TYR A 176 12.37 -5.74 0.15
C TYR A 176 12.22 -5.95 -1.36
N PHE A 177 13.07 -5.27 -2.14
CA PHE A 177 13.08 -5.34 -3.59
C PHE A 177 14.24 -6.21 -4.05
N PHE A 178 13.96 -7.21 -4.88
CA PHE A 178 14.95 -8.14 -5.38
C PHE A 178 15.19 -7.87 -6.86
N THR A 179 16.39 -7.42 -7.18
CA THR A 179 16.76 -6.95 -8.52
C THR A 179 18.03 -7.64 -9.03
N ASP A 180 18.40 -7.38 -10.28
CA ASP A 180 19.62 -7.84 -10.94
C ASP A 180 20.66 -6.72 -11.16
N LYS A 181 20.37 -5.51 -10.66
CA LYS A 181 21.23 -4.33 -10.86
C LYS A 181 21.34 -3.48 -9.61
N GLU A 182 22.55 -3.03 -9.30
CA GLU A 182 22.79 -2.03 -8.26
C GLU A 182 22.15 -0.68 -8.62
N ASP A 183 21.57 -0.03 -7.62
CA ASP A 183 21.04 1.33 -7.73
C ASP A 183 21.20 2.04 -6.37
N PRO A 184 22.32 2.75 -6.15
CA PRO A 184 22.63 3.35 -4.85
C PRO A 184 21.59 4.38 -4.38
N ASP A 185 20.99 5.13 -5.32
CA ASP A 185 20.01 6.15 -4.98
C ASP A 185 18.67 5.53 -4.59
N LEU A 186 18.22 4.52 -5.34
CA LEU A 186 17.04 3.75 -4.99
C LEU A 186 17.25 2.98 -3.67
N ASN A 187 18.43 2.41 -3.44
CA ASN A 187 18.73 1.68 -2.21
C ASN A 187 18.75 2.61 -0.99
N ARG A 188 19.31 3.82 -1.12
CA ARG A 188 19.22 4.87 -0.08
C ARG A 188 17.77 5.26 0.18
N LYS A 189 16.98 5.45 -0.89
CA LYS A 189 15.54 5.70 -0.80
C LYS A 189 14.78 4.55 -0.18
N LEU A 190 15.31 3.33 -0.15
CA LEU A 190 14.70 2.10 0.40
C LEU A 190 15.29 1.67 1.75
N ASN A 191 16.09 2.50 2.41
CA ASN A 191 16.73 2.17 3.69
C ASN A 191 17.57 0.87 3.62
N GLY A 192 18.21 0.58 2.49
CA GLY A 192 19.00 -0.64 2.32
C GLY A 192 18.19 -1.87 1.87
N HIS A 193 16.90 -1.72 1.58
CA HIS A 193 16.03 -2.83 1.18
C HIS A 193 16.00 -3.11 -0.34
N LEU A 194 16.94 -2.56 -1.12
CA LEU A 194 17.17 -2.99 -2.50
C LEU A 194 18.29 -4.03 -2.52
N ILE A 195 17.92 -5.28 -2.81
CA ILE A 195 18.82 -6.44 -2.80
C ILE A 195 19.16 -6.80 -4.24
N ASN A 196 20.41 -6.55 -4.62
CA ASN A 196 20.96 -7.09 -5.84
C ASN A 196 21.25 -8.58 -5.67
N THR A 197 20.46 -9.41 -6.35
CA THR A 197 20.53 -10.86 -6.28
C THR A 197 21.74 -11.46 -6.99
N GLN A 198 22.42 -10.68 -7.85
CA GLN A 198 23.47 -11.16 -8.76
C GLN A 198 23.00 -12.25 -9.73
N CYS A 199 21.68 -12.46 -9.85
CA CYS A 199 21.08 -13.33 -10.85
C CYS A 199 21.17 -12.69 -12.23
N GLN A 200 21.01 -13.51 -13.28
CA GLN A 200 20.94 -13.00 -14.65
C GLN A 200 19.82 -11.97 -14.80
N SER A 201 20.07 -10.95 -15.63
CA SER A 201 19.05 -9.96 -15.98
C SER A 201 18.02 -10.56 -16.94
N GLY A 202 16.78 -10.09 -16.85
CA GLY A 202 15.67 -10.49 -17.71
C GLY A 202 14.66 -11.44 -17.06
N HIS A 203 13.75 -11.95 -17.88
CA HIS A 203 12.58 -12.77 -17.50
C HIS A 203 12.73 -14.24 -17.92
N THR A 204 13.95 -14.77 -17.96
CA THR A 204 14.15 -16.20 -18.23
C THR A 204 13.75 -17.01 -17.00
N ARG A 205 13.34 -18.28 -17.21
CA ARG A 205 13.02 -19.20 -16.12
C ARG A 205 14.11 -19.22 -15.04
N SER A 206 15.35 -19.44 -15.45
CA SER A 206 16.49 -19.56 -14.54
C SER A 206 16.77 -18.26 -13.79
N ALA A 207 16.58 -17.09 -14.43
CA ALA A 207 16.72 -15.79 -13.77
C ALA A 207 15.66 -15.58 -12.69
N LEU A 208 14.39 -15.87 -12.99
CA LEU A 208 13.28 -15.71 -12.05
C LEU A 208 13.39 -16.70 -10.88
N CYS A 209 13.73 -17.96 -11.15
CA CYS A 209 13.97 -18.97 -10.11
C CYS A 209 15.17 -18.63 -9.22
N CYS A 210 16.23 -18.05 -9.79
CA CYS A 210 17.36 -17.55 -9.01
C CYS A 210 16.94 -16.43 -8.06
N LYS A 211 16.18 -15.43 -8.56
CA LYS A 211 15.66 -14.33 -7.72
C LYS A 211 14.76 -14.86 -6.61
N MET A 212 13.78 -15.70 -6.93
CA MET A 212 12.89 -16.33 -5.95
C MET A 212 13.64 -17.13 -4.87
N ALA A 213 14.74 -17.80 -5.23
CA ALA A 213 15.58 -18.48 -4.25
C ALA A 213 16.21 -17.49 -3.25
N VAL A 214 16.69 -16.34 -3.72
CA VAL A 214 17.24 -15.28 -2.87
C VAL A 214 16.14 -14.62 -2.02
N GLU A 215 14.96 -14.38 -2.59
CA GLU A 215 13.79 -13.88 -1.86
C GLU A 215 13.47 -14.75 -0.64
N TYR A 216 13.40 -16.06 -0.87
CA TYR A 216 13.14 -17.04 0.16
C TYR A 216 14.23 -17.06 1.23
N ASP A 217 15.51 -17.10 0.83
CA ASP A 217 16.64 -17.15 1.79
C ASP A 217 16.67 -15.88 2.68
N VAL A 218 16.46 -14.70 2.11
CA VAL A 218 16.41 -13.43 2.87
C VAL A 218 15.18 -13.39 3.80
N PHE A 219 14.03 -13.88 3.35
CA PHE A 219 12.87 -14.02 4.24
C PHE A 219 13.18 -14.91 5.45
N MET A 220 13.84 -16.06 5.24
CA MET A 220 14.19 -16.96 6.33
C MET A 220 15.10 -16.29 7.36
N GLU A 221 16.04 -15.46 6.89
CA GLU A 221 16.94 -14.64 7.72
C GLU A 221 16.22 -13.54 8.49
N SER A 222 15.18 -12.93 7.91
CA SER A 222 14.41 -11.84 8.53
C SER A 222 13.65 -12.23 9.82
N GLN A 223 13.47 -13.53 10.04
CA GLN A 223 12.67 -14.11 11.14
C GLN A 223 11.18 -13.70 11.17
N LYS A 224 10.69 -13.04 10.12
CA LYS A 224 9.29 -12.65 10.00
C LYS A 224 8.36 -13.87 9.89
N ARG A 225 7.09 -13.67 10.27
CA ARG A 225 6.09 -14.73 10.39
C ARG A 225 5.40 -15.04 9.07
N TRP A 226 5.38 -14.09 8.14
CA TRP A 226 4.72 -14.22 6.84
C TRP A 226 5.65 -13.76 5.72
N PHE A 227 5.81 -14.59 4.70
CA PHE A 227 6.46 -14.23 3.43
C PHE A 227 5.37 -13.93 2.41
N CYS A 228 5.27 -12.70 1.93
CA CYS A 228 4.31 -12.32 0.89
C CYS A 228 5.07 -11.84 -0.35
N HIS A 229 4.99 -12.62 -1.42
CA HIS A 229 5.62 -12.33 -2.71
C HIS A 229 4.66 -11.58 -3.62
N VAL A 230 5.16 -10.57 -4.33
CA VAL A 230 4.49 -9.87 -5.43
C VAL A 230 5.49 -9.46 -6.54
N ASP A 231 5.00 -9.27 -7.75
CA ASP A 231 5.79 -8.70 -8.85
C ASP A 231 5.73 -7.15 -8.87
N ASP A 232 6.64 -6.50 -9.58
CA ASP A 232 6.76 -5.04 -9.65
C ASP A 232 5.63 -4.32 -10.42
N ASP A 233 4.69 -5.05 -11.00
CA ASP A 233 3.44 -4.53 -11.57
C ASP A 233 2.21 -4.78 -10.69
N THR A 234 2.42 -5.18 -9.43
CA THR A 234 1.33 -5.50 -8.49
C THR A 234 1.16 -4.43 -7.42
N TYR A 235 -0.09 -3.99 -7.24
CA TYR A 235 -0.54 -3.20 -6.10
C TYR A 235 -1.03 -4.11 -4.97
N VAL A 236 -0.68 -3.77 -3.72
CA VAL A 236 -1.14 -4.48 -2.52
C VAL A 236 -2.00 -3.57 -1.65
N ASN A 237 -3.23 -4.00 -1.37
CA ASN A 237 -4.07 -3.41 -0.34
C ASN A 237 -3.63 -3.95 1.03
N VAL A 238 -2.59 -3.33 1.58
CA VAL A 238 -1.93 -3.76 2.82
C VAL A 238 -2.90 -3.97 3.99
N PRO A 239 -3.86 -3.06 4.28
CA PRO A 239 -4.82 -3.30 5.35
C PRO A 239 -5.63 -4.58 5.14
N LYS A 240 -6.08 -4.85 3.91
CA LYS A 240 -6.89 -6.03 3.63
C LYS A 240 -6.08 -7.32 3.64
N LEU A 241 -4.83 -7.26 3.19
CA LEU A 241 -3.89 -8.37 3.35
C LEU A 241 -3.67 -8.70 4.83
N LEU A 242 -3.42 -7.68 5.66
CA LEU A 242 -3.15 -7.89 7.08
C LEU A 242 -4.39 -8.47 7.79
N GLU A 243 -5.57 -7.89 7.56
CA GLU A 243 -6.84 -8.42 8.08
C GLU A 243 -7.04 -9.89 7.71
N MET A 244 -6.72 -10.26 6.46
CA MET A 244 -6.77 -11.64 6.01
C MET A 244 -5.78 -12.53 6.77
N LEU A 245 -4.50 -12.13 6.86
CA LEU A 245 -3.44 -12.91 7.53
C LEU A 245 -3.72 -13.13 9.02
N GLN A 246 -4.41 -12.19 9.67
CA GLN A 246 -4.80 -12.31 11.07
C GLN A 246 -5.76 -13.48 11.36
N ASN A 247 -6.42 -14.03 10.33
CA ASN A 247 -7.30 -15.20 10.46
C ASN A 247 -6.54 -16.53 10.39
N TYR A 248 -5.22 -16.50 10.17
CA TYR A 248 -4.40 -17.69 9.99
C TYR A 248 -3.27 -17.71 11.00
N ASN A 249 -3.02 -18.87 11.61
CA ASN A 249 -1.89 -19.02 12.52
C ASN A 249 -0.59 -19.31 11.74
N HIS A 250 0.36 -18.37 11.82
CA HIS A 250 1.66 -18.44 11.15
C HIS A 250 2.55 -19.65 11.50
N THR A 251 2.25 -20.40 12.59
CA THR A 251 2.97 -21.63 12.94
C THR A 251 2.47 -22.85 12.17
N ASP A 252 1.27 -22.78 11.61
CA ASP A 252 0.68 -23.84 10.79
C ASP A 252 1.17 -23.73 9.34
N ASP A 253 0.66 -24.63 8.48
CA ASP A 253 1.11 -24.76 7.10
C ASP A 253 0.19 -24.02 6.12
N TRP A 254 0.37 -22.70 6.00
CA TRP A 254 -0.43 -21.87 5.09
C TRP A 254 0.34 -21.48 3.84
N TYR A 255 -0.20 -21.89 2.69
CA TYR A 255 0.12 -21.33 1.38
C TYR A 255 -1.14 -20.66 0.84
N ILE A 256 -1.14 -19.32 0.75
CA ILE A 256 -2.32 -18.50 0.49
C ILE A 256 -2.11 -17.73 -0.82
N GLY A 257 -3.09 -17.78 -1.71
CA GLY A 257 -3.05 -17.02 -2.96
C GLY A 257 -4.17 -17.45 -3.90
N LYS A 258 -4.01 -17.19 -5.20
CA LYS A 258 -4.99 -17.59 -6.20
C LYS A 258 -4.32 -18.32 -7.38
N PRO A 259 -4.83 -19.50 -7.78
CA PRO A 259 -4.40 -20.12 -9.02
C PRO A 259 -5.04 -19.39 -10.21
N SER A 260 -4.29 -19.20 -11.29
CA SER A 260 -4.86 -18.66 -12.54
C SER A 260 -5.44 -19.75 -13.46
N MET A 261 -5.27 -21.03 -13.12
CA MET A 261 -5.85 -22.14 -13.88
C MET A 261 -7.07 -22.71 -13.16
N GLY A 262 -8.03 -23.24 -13.90
CA GLY A 262 -9.22 -23.92 -13.37
C GLY A 262 -8.98 -25.38 -12.94
N HIS A 263 -7.73 -25.84 -13.06
CA HIS A 263 -7.31 -27.22 -12.84
C HIS A 263 -5.85 -27.23 -12.34
N PRO A 264 -5.41 -28.28 -11.62
CA PRO A 264 -4.02 -28.41 -11.18
C PRO A 264 -3.08 -28.55 -12.39
N LEU A 265 -1.84 -28.08 -12.24
CA LEU A 265 -0.80 -28.29 -13.24
C LEU A 265 -0.40 -29.76 -13.26
N GLU A 266 -0.51 -30.41 -14.41
CA GLU A 266 -0.03 -31.76 -14.64
C GLU A 266 1.32 -31.75 -15.38
N ILE A 267 2.32 -32.41 -14.81
CA ILE A 267 3.62 -32.65 -15.45
C ILE A 267 3.99 -34.13 -15.40
N GLU A 268 4.81 -34.55 -16.34
CA GLU A 268 5.42 -35.89 -16.31
C GLU A 268 6.72 -35.87 -15.51
N GLU A 269 6.88 -36.82 -14.61
CA GLU A 269 8.10 -36.96 -13.82
C GLU A 269 9.23 -37.49 -14.70
N LYS A 270 10.31 -36.71 -14.84
CA LYS A 270 11.45 -37.11 -15.69
C LYS A 270 12.10 -38.43 -15.28
N ASP A 271 12.10 -38.71 -13.98
CA ASP A 271 12.77 -39.89 -13.42
C ASP A 271 11.86 -41.14 -13.52
N HIS A 272 10.56 -40.97 -13.83
CA HIS A 272 9.57 -42.04 -13.91
C HIS A 272 8.62 -41.81 -15.10
N ILE A 273 9.02 -42.30 -16.28
CA ILE A 273 8.22 -42.21 -17.52
C ILE A 273 6.82 -42.79 -17.27
N GLY A 274 5.77 -42.04 -17.60
CA GLY A 274 4.37 -42.41 -17.38
C GLY A 274 3.80 -42.00 -16.02
N HIS A 275 4.62 -41.53 -15.06
CA HIS A 275 4.13 -41.02 -13.79
C HIS A 275 3.78 -39.53 -13.90
N LYS A 276 2.48 -39.23 -13.81
CA LYS A 276 1.98 -37.85 -13.84
C LYS A 276 1.87 -37.28 -12.43
N ILE A 277 2.39 -36.08 -12.27
CA ILE A 277 2.33 -35.30 -11.04
C ILE A 277 1.34 -34.15 -11.26
N ALA A 278 0.35 -34.03 -10.38
CA ALA A 278 -0.62 -32.94 -10.39
C ALA A 278 -0.49 -32.10 -9.11
N PHE A 279 -0.42 -30.77 -9.24
CA PHE A 279 -0.41 -29.85 -8.10
C PHE A 279 -0.97 -28.47 -8.43
N TRP A 280 -1.48 -27.79 -7.41
CA TRP A 280 -1.89 -26.39 -7.51
C TRP A 280 -0.72 -25.46 -7.19
N PHE A 281 -0.70 -24.29 -7.82
CA PHE A 281 0.22 -23.20 -7.50
C PHE A 281 -0.52 -21.87 -7.48
N ALA A 282 -0.10 -20.97 -6.59
CA ALA A 282 -0.55 -19.59 -6.61
C ALA A 282 0.24 -18.84 -7.69
N THR A 283 -0.45 -18.07 -8.53
CA THR A 283 0.19 -17.33 -9.62
C THR A 283 1.03 -16.18 -9.07
N GLY A 284 2.31 -16.11 -9.46
CA GLY A 284 3.26 -15.11 -8.96
C GLY A 284 2.76 -13.67 -9.19
N GLY A 285 2.25 -13.38 -10.39
CA GLY A 285 1.73 -12.05 -10.73
C GLY A 285 0.39 -11.66 -10.07
N ALA A 286 -0.27 -12.57 -9.34
CA ALA A 286 -1.35 -12.20 -8.41
C ALA A 286 -0.78 -11.86 -7.01
N GLY A 287 0.39 -12.38 -6.69
CA GLY A 287 0.95 -12.44 -5.35
C GLY A 287 0.47 -13.65 -4.55
N PHE A 288 1.28 -14.04 -3.56
CA PHE A 288 0.95 -15.12 -2.62
C PHE A 288 1.65 -14.91 -1.29
N CYS A 289 1.13 -15.54 -0.24
CA CYS A 289 1.74 -15.55 1.09
C CYS A 289 2.00 -16.97 1.61
N ILE A 290 3.11 -17.13 2.33
CA ILE A 290 3.56 -18.37 2.96
C ILE A 290 3.80 -18.08 4.44
N SER A 291 3.18 -18.87 5.32
CA SER A 291 3.43 -18.83 6.77
C SER A 291 4.84 -19.32 7.10
N ARG A 292 5.44 -18.80 8.17
CA ARG A 292 6.75 -19.23 8.65
C ARG A 292 6.81 -20.73 8.96
N GLY A 293 5.75 -21.32 9.51
CA GLY A 293 5.65 -22.76 9.75
C GLY A 293 5.90 -23.57 8.48
N LEU A 294 5.13 -23.28 7.42
CA LEU A 294 5.32 -23.89 6.10
C LEU A 294 6.71 -23.60 5.52
N ALA A 295 7.19 -22.36 5.59
CA ALA A 295 8.50 -22.01 5.05
C ALA A 295 9.62 -22.81 5.74
N LEU A 296 9.59 -22.99 7.06
CA LEU A 296 10.58 -23.84 7.74
C LEU A 296 10.59 -25.28 7.19
N LYS A 297 9.42 -25.83 6.81
CA LYS A 297 9.32 -27.15 6.16
C LYS A 297 9.80 -27.16 4.72
N MET A 298 9.70 -26.03 4.02
CA MET A 298 10.27 -25.86 2.67
C MET A 298 11.80 -25.78 2.68
N LEU A 299 12.44 -25.45 3.82
CA LEU A 299 13.89 -25.20 3.91
C LEU A 299 14.77 -26.31 3.31
N PRO A 300 14.50 -27.63 3.50
CA PRO A 300 15.29 -28.69 2.88
C PRO A 300 15.15 -28.78 1.36
N HIS A 301 14.14 -28.13 0.77
CA HIS A 301 13.83 -28.17 -0.67
C HIS A 301 14.01 -26.81 -1.38
N ALA A 302 13.92 -25.71 -0.64
CA ALA A 302 13.98 -24.35 -1.19
C ALA A 302 15.26 -23.60 -0.77
N GLY A 303 15.69 -23.74 0.48
CA GLY A 303 16.75 -22.90 1.03
C GLY A 303 18.14 -23.19 0.49
N GLY A 304 19.03 -22.19 0.52
CA GLY A 304 20.43 -22.32 0.09
C GLY A 304 20.57 -22.70 -1.38
N GLY A 305 19.79 -22.04 -2.24
CA GLY A 305 19.77 -22.28 -3.69
C GLY A 305 19.10 -23.58 -4.14
N ARG A 306 18.43 -24.33 -3.24
CA ARG A 306 17.72 -25.57 -3.60
C ARG A 306 16.47 -25.30 -4.44
N LEU A 307 15.81 -24.16 -4.26
CA LEU A 307 14.68 -23.75 -5.11
C LEU A 307 15.10 -23.65 -6.58
N ASN A 308 16.27 -23.08 -6.86
CA ASN A 308 16.80 -23.01 -8.22
C ASN A 308 17.06 -24.41 -8.80
N ARG A 309 17.59 -25.35 -8.00
CA ARG A 309 17.74 -26.75 -8.42
C ARG A 309 16.41 -27.44 -8.71
N ALA A 310 15.39 -27.21 -7.88
CA ALA A 310 14.05 -27.73 -8.11
C ALA A 310 13.47 -27.19 -9.43
N CYS A 311 13.64 -25.90 -9.68
CA CYS A 311 13.23 -25.23 -10.92
C CYS A 311 13.90 -25.85 -12.16
N GLU A 312 15.22 -26.12 -12.12
CA GLU A 312 15.89 -26.80 -13.23
C GLU A 312 15.47 -28.27 -13.41
N LYS A 313 15.16 -28.96 -12.30
CA LYS A 313 14.64 -30.33 -12.34
C LYS A 313 13.32 -30.39 -13.10
N ILE A 314 12.33 -29.60 -12.70
CA ILE A 314 10.97 -29.65 -13.25
C ILE A 314 10.78 -28.77 -14.49
N ARG A 315 11.72 -27.85 -14.76
CA ARG A 315 11.71 -26.91 -15.91
C ARG A 315 10.49 -25.99 -15.97
N LEU A 316 9.89 -25.71 -14.83
CA LEU A 316 8.74 -24.79 -14.70
C LEU A 316 9.18 -23.42 -14.14
N PRO A 317 8.36 -22.38 -14.32
CA PRO A 317 8.56 -21.08 -13.68
C PRO A 317 8.72 -21.15 -12.15
N ASP A 318 9.16 -20.04 -11.57
CA ASP A 318 9.43 -19.90 -10.14
C ASP A 318 8.19 -20.12 -9.26
N ASP A 319 7.04 -19.54 -9.63
CA ASP A 319 5.77 -19.73 -8.92
C ASP A 319 5.27 -21.19 -8.97
N CYS A 320 5.38 -21.83 -10.12
CA CYS A 320 5.11 -23.24 -10.31
C CYS A 320 6.06 -24.11 -9.50
N THR A 321 7.33 -23.72 -9.36
CA THR A 321 8.33 -24.43 -8.55
C THR A 321 7.99 -24.33 -7.06
N VAL A 322 7.56 -23.17 -6.58
CA VAL A 322 7.05 -23.00 -5.21
C VAL A 322 5.83 -23.90 -4.99
N GLY A 323 4.87 -23.90 -5.92
CA GLY A 323 3.70 -24.79 -5.87
C GLY A 323 4.05 -26.28 -5.94
N TYR A 324 5.06 -26.67 -6.70
CA TYR A 324 5.57 -28.04 -6.75
C TYR A 324 6.15 -28.47 -5.39
N ILE A 325 7.01 -27.64 -4.79
CA ILE A 325 7.58 -27.93 -3.47
C ILE A 325 6.46 -28.06 -2.43
N ILE A 326 5.54 -27.11 -2.38
CA ILE A 326 4.49 -27.08 -1.35
C ILE A 326 3.43 -28.16 -1.60
N GLY A 327 2.83 -28.16 -2.79
CA GLY A 327 1.69 -28.99 -3.14
C GLY A 327 2.05 -30.45 -3.42
N HIS A 328 3.18 -30.69 -4.10
CA HIS A 328 3.59 -32.05 -4.44
C HIS A 328 4.56 -32.67 -3.43
N ILE A 329 5.63 -31.97 -3.02
CA ILE A 329 6.62 -32.56 -2.09
C ILE A 329 6.07 -32.57 -0.65
N LEU A 330 5.61 -31.41 -0.15
CA LEU A 330 5.15 -31.26 1.24
C LEU A 330 3.68 -31.65 1.45
N LYS A 331 2.93 -31.90 0.37
CA LYS A 331 1.49 -32.27 0.40
C LYS A 331 0.60 -31.24 1.09
N THR A 332 1.00 -29.97 1.11
CA THR A 332 0.20 -28.86 1.64
C THR A 332 -0.72 -28.28 0.56
N LYS A 333 -2.00 -28.09 0.88
CA LYS A 333 -2.97 -27.53 -0.07
C LYS A 333 -2.82 -26.01 -0.20
N LEU A 334 -3.02 -25.50 -1.42
CA LEU A 334 -3.20 -24.07 -1.66
C LEU A 334 -4.53 -23.61 -1.04
N THR A 335 -4.46 -22.61 -0.16
CA THR A 335 -5.61 -21.90 0.38
C THR A 335 -5.99 -20.79 -0.59
N VAL A 336 -7.07 -21.03 -1.34
CA VAL A 336 -7.49 -20.14 -2.42
C VAL A 336 -8.24 -18.93 -1.86
N ILE A 337 -7.72 -17.74 -2.13
CA ILE A 337 -8.36 -16.46 -1.80
C ILE A 337 -8.64 -15.70 -3.09
N GLN A 338 -9.92 -15.52 -3.39
CA GLN A 338 -10.38 -14.88 -4.65
C GLN A 338 -9.98 -13.40 -4.78
N ALA A 339 -9.56 -12.79 -3.67
CA ALA A 339 -9.19 -11.38 -3.57
C ALA A 339 -7.79 -11.04 -4.13
N PHE A 340 -7.00 -12.04 -4.54
CA PHE A 340 -5.75 -11.82 -5.27
C PHE A 340 -6.04 -11.76 -6.77
N HIS A 341 -5.46 -10.80 -7.51
CA HIS A 341 -5.75 -10.65 -8.94
C HIS A 341 -4.49 -10.46 -9.76
N SER A 342 -4.26 -11.37 -10.71
CA SER A 342 -3.16 -11.24 -11.68
C SER A 342 -3.61 -10.52 -12.96
N HIS A 343 -2.64 -10.01 -13.71
CA HIS A 343 -2.90 -9.47 -15.05
C HIS A 343 -3.26 -10.56 -16.09
N LEU A 344 -3.31 -11.84 -15.71
CA LEU A 344 -3.79 -12.91 -16.57
C LEU A 344 -5.33 -12.92 -16.62
N GLU A 345 -6.00 -12.35 -15.62
CA GLU A 345 -7.45 -12.24 -15.51
C GLU A 345 -8.01 -11.06 -16.32
N GLY A 346 -9.32 -11.08 -16.61
CA GLY A 346 -10.02 -9.93 -17.18
C GLY A 346 -10.27 -8.84 -16.15
N LEU A 347 -9.24 -8.04 -15.80
CA LEU A 347 -9.32 -7.06 -14.70
C LEU A 347 -10.39 -5.98 -14.90
N GLN A 348 -10.78 -5.74 -16.16
CA GLN A 348 -11.87 -4.82 -16.52
C GLN A 348 -13.26 -5.32 -16.08
N LEU A 349 -13.39 -6.63 -15.84
CA LEU A 349 -14.64 -7.28 -15.42
C LEU A 349 -14.85 -7.25 -13.92
N LEU A 350 -13.82 -6.87 -13.15
CA LEU A 350 -13.93 -6.78 -11.69
C LEU A 350 -14.90 -5.67 -11.30
N ASN A 351 -15.80 -5.97 -10.37
CA ASN A 351 -16.80 -5.03 -9.89
C ASN A 351 -16.13 -3.89 -9.08
N PRO A 352 -16.28 -2.62 -9.48
CA PRO A 352 -15.69 -1.50 -8.77
C PRO A 352 -16.13 -1.34 -7.32
N LEU A 353 -17.31 -1.88 -6.96
CA LEU A 353 -17.80 -1.86 -5.58
C LEU A 353 -17.00 -2.78 -4.65
N ASP A 354 -16.39 -3.83 -5.21
CA ASP A 354 -15.65 -4.84 -4.43
C ASP A 354 -14.17 -4.51 -4.28
N PHE A 355 -13.68 -3.49 -4.99
CA PHE A 355 -12.27 -3.07 -5.03
C PHE A 355 -11.63 -2.91 -3.64
N ARG A 356 -12.37 -2.39 -2.65
CA ARG A 356 -11.87 -2.20 -1.28
C ARG A 356 -11.56 -3.52 -0.56
N ASN A 357 -12.25 -4.60 -0.94
CA ASN A 357 -12.16 -5.90 -0.29
C ASN A 357 -11.14 -6.80 -0.99
N GLN A 358 -10.56 -6.35 -2.11
CA GLN A 358 -9.52 -7.08 -2.81
C GLN A 358 -8.15 -6.84 -2.15
N VAL A 359 -7.28 -7.83 -2.27
CA VAL A 359 -5.95 -7.87 -1.65
C VAL A 359 -4.88 -7.37 -2.62
N THR A 360 -4.91 -7.81 -3.88
CA THR A 360 -3.94 -7.38 -4.90
C THR A 360 -4.60 -7.05 -6.23
N PHE A 361 -3.92 -6.20 -7.01
CA PHE A 361 -4.25 -5.95 -8.42
C PHE A 361 -2.96 -5.82 -9.21
N SER A 362 -2.84 -6.50 -10.34
CA SER A 362 -1.74 -6.29 -11.29
C SER A 362 -2.22 -5.44 -12.49
N TYR A 363 -1.32 -5.19 -13.43
CA TYR A 363 -1.65 -4.63 -14.74
C TYR A 363 -0.71 -5.20 -15.80
N SER A 364 -1.16 -5.21 -17.06
CA SER A 364 -0.29 -5.58 -18.18
C SER A 364 -0.77 -4.98 -19.50
N THR A 365 0.11 -4.93 -20.49
CA THR A 365 -0.19 -4.40 -21.83
C THR A 365 -0.23 -5.55 -22.84
N TYR A 366 -1.35 -5.69 -23.55
CA TYR A 366 -1.54 -6.67 -24.62
C TYR A 366 -1.80 -5.95 -25.95
N GLY A 367 -0.75 -5.87 -26.78
CA GLY A 367 -0.80 -5.07 -28.00
C GLY A 367 -1.06 -3.60 -27.68
N SER A 368 -2.15 -3.04 -28.21
CA SER A 368 -2.57 -1.66 -27.94
C SER A 368 -3.51 -1.51 -26.72
N ARG A 369 -3.95 -2.62 -26.12
CA ARG A 369 -4.91 -2.60 -25.01
C ARG A 369 -4.23 -2.87 -23.68
N MET A 370 -4.57 -2.06 -22.68
CA MET A 370 -4.10 -2.27 -21.31
C MET A 370 -5.13 -3.07 -20.52
N ASN A 371 -4.68 -4.14 -19.87
CA ASN A 371 -5.46 -4.91 -18.92
C ASN A 371 -5.27 -4.30 -17.53
N VAL A 372 -6.26 -3.55 -17.08
CA VAL A 372 -6.29 -2.81 -15.82
C VAL A 372 -7.70 -2.83 -15.24
N VAL A 373 -7.80 -2.58 -13.95
CA VAL A 373 -9.09 -2.37 -13.28
C VAL A 373 -9.88 -1.21 -13.87
N ASN A 374 -11.20 -1.36 -13.96
CA ASN A 374 -12.08 -0.31 -14.43
C ASN A 374 -12.41 0.69 -13.31
N VAL A 375 -11.49 1.65 -13.09
CA VAL A 375 -11.68 2.73 -12.12
C VAL A 375 -11.96 4.04 -12.86
N LYS A 376 -13.08 4.71 -12.50
CA LYS A 376 -13.37 6.09 -12.95
C LYS A 376 -12.50 7.07 -12.15
N GLY A 377 -11.84 8.02 -12.82
CA GLY A 377 -10.97 8.98 -12.14
C GLY A 377 -10.04 9.69 -13.10
N PHE A 378 -8.72 9.49 -12.90
CA PHE A 378 -7.68 10.06 -13.75
C PHE A 378 -7.85 9.70 -15.22
N ASP A 379 -7.35 10.59 -16.07
CA ASP A 379 -7.14 10.28 -17.48
C ASP A 379 -6.13 9.13 -17.60
N LYS A 380 -6.32 8.23 -18.56
CA LYS A 380 -5.41 7.09 -18.80
C LYS A 380 -4.01 7.53 -19.23
N THR A 381 -3.84 8.77 -19.66
CA THR A 381 -2.52 9.39 -19.89
C THR A 381 -1.78 9.70 -18.58
N GLU A 382 -2.49 10.02 -17.50
CA GLU A 382 -1.91 10.36 -16.18
C GLU A 382 -1.71 9.11 -15.29
N ASP A 383 -2.63 8.16 -15.37
CA ASP A 383 -2.59 6.89 -14.64
C ASP A 383 -2.98 5.71 -15.56
N PRO A 384 -2.09 5.29 -16.46
CA PRO A 384 -2.39 4.19 -17.39
C PRO A 384 -2.72 2.89 -16.62
N THR A 385 -1.98 2.62 -15.55
CA THR A 385 -2.09 1.40 -14.72
C THR A 385 -3.33 1.37 -13.83
N SER A 386 -3.98 2.52 -13.61
CA SER A 386 -5.07 2.70 -12.63
C SER A 386 -4.67 2.47 -11.16
N LEU A 387 -3.39 2.19 -10.87
CA LEU A 387 -2.91 1.92 -9.52
C LEU A 387 -2.90 3.18 -8.66
N LYS A 388 -2.63 4.37 -9.23
CA LYS A 388 -2.70 5.62 -8.47
C LYS A 388 -4.15 5.89 -8.05
N MET A 389 -5.09 5.73 -8.97
CA MET A 389 -6.50 5.93 -8.67
C MET A 389 -7.00 4.91 -7.65
N PHE A 390 -6.63 3.64 -7.82
CA PHE A 390 -6.97 2.61 -6.84
C PHE A 390 -6.42 2.96 -5.45
N PHE A 391 -5.16 3.37 -5.39
CA PHE A 391 -4.55 3.82 -4.16
C PHE A 391 -5.34 4.96 -3.49
N LEU A 392 -5.71 6.00 -4.25
CA LEU A 392 -6.56 7.08 -3.74
C LEU A 392 -7.92 6.58 -3.25
N LEU A 393 -8.49 5.55 -3.88
CA LEU A 393 -9.73 4.93 -3.41
C LEU A 393 -9.60 4.21 -2.06
N THR A 394 -8.39 3.87 -1.62
CA THR A 394 -8.14 3.30 -0.28
C THR A 394 -8.07 4.38 0.81
N LEU A 395 -7.84 5.65 0.44
CA LEU A 395 -7.77 6.75 1.39
C LEU A 395 -9.17 7.16 1.84
N ARG A 396 -9.32 7.36 3.15
CA ARG A 396 -10.61 7.70 3.79
C ARG A 396 -10.87 9.20 3.84
N TRP A 397 -9.81 9.97 3.99
CA TRP A 397 -9.85 11.42 4.19
C TRP A 397 -8.80 12.08 3.32
N PHE A 398 -9.19 13.16 2.65
CA PHE A 398 -8.28 14.10 2.02
C PHE A 398 -8.20 15.33 2.92
N CYS A 399 -7.01 15.73 3.36
CA CYS A 399 -6.82 16.97 4.09
C CYS A 399 -5.81 17.85 3.37
N HIS A 400 -6.18 19.11 3.16
CA HIS A 400 -5.34 20.14 2.57
C HIS A 400 -4.83 21.06 3.67
N VAL A 401 -3.56 21.48 3.54
CA VAL A 401 -2.90 22.52 4.35
C VAL A 401 -1.87 23.24 3.48
N ASP A 402 -1.57 24.49 3.83
CA ASP A 402 -0.52 25.28 3.20
C ASP A 402 0.87 24.96 3.79
N ASP A 403 1.94 25.40 3.11
CA ASP A 403 3.33 25.17 3.53
C ASP A 403 3.75 25.96 4.78
N ASP A 404 2.94 26.94 5.18
CA ASP A 404 3.06 27.72 6.41
C ASP A 404 2.26 27.14 7.58
N THR A 405 1.67 25.95 7.41
CA THR A 405 0.74 25.35 8.38
C THR A 405 1.33 24.12 9.06
N TYR A 406 1.31 24.12 10.40
CA TYR A 406 1.61 22.97 11.25
C TYR A 406 0.35 22.16 11.54
N VAL A 407 0.47 20.83 11.49
CA VAL A 407 -0.64 19.91 11.78
C VAL A 407 -0.32 19.07 13.02
N ASN A 408 -1.18 19.17 14.04
CA ASN A 408 -1.21 18.25 15.17
C ASN A 408 -1.90 16.94 14.74
N VAL A 409 -1.12 16.08 14.08
CA VAL A 409 -1.64 14.88 13.42
C VAL A 409 -2.39 13.93 14.36
N PRO A 410 -1.93 13.63 15.61
CA PRO A 410 -2.71 12.82 16.54
C PRO A 410 -4.10 13.40 16.82
N LYS A 411 -4.20 14.73 17.00
CA LYS A 411 -5.49 15.38 17.24
C LYS A 411 -6.39 15.39 16.01
N LEU A 412 -5.80 15.57 14.81
CA LEU A 412 -6.53 15.44 13.55
C LEU A 412 -7.17 14.05 13.42
N LEU A 413 -6.43 12.99 13.70
CA LEU A 413 -6.95 11.63 13.63
C LEU A 413 -8.05 11.36 14.65
N GLU A 414 -7.84 11.75 15.91
CA GLU A 414 -8.84 11.66 16.98
C GLU A 414 -10.14 12.37 16.58
N MET A 415 -10.03 13.56 15.97
CA MET A 415 -11.18 14.30 15.48
C MET A 415 -11.89 13.56 14.34
N LEU A 416 -11.14 13.13 13.31
CA LEU A 416 -11.71 12.48 12.11
C LEU A 416 -12.37 11.12 12.40
N GLN A 417 -11.98 10.43 13.49
CA GLN A 417 -12.63 9.18 13.92
C GLN A 417 -14.10 9.36 14.30
N ASN A 418 -14.51 10.56 14.70
CA ASN A 418 -15.90 10.86 15.06
C ASN A 418 -16.82 11.02 13.84
N TYR A 419 -16.25 10.97 12.62
CA TYR A 419 -16.99 11.17 11.38
C TYR A 419 -16.87 9.94 10.49
N ASN A 420 -18.00 9.43 10.00
CA ASN A 420 -17.97 8.34 9.06
C ASN A 420 -17.54 8.83 7.67
N HIS A 421 -16.34 8.44 7.25
CA HIS A 421 -15.72 8.79 5.98
C HIS A 421 -16.50 8.39 4.71
N THR A 422 -17.53 7.54 4.82
CA THR A 422 -18.42 7.21 3.70
C THR A 422 -19.52 8.23 3.48
N ASP A 423 -19.82 9.06 4.48
CA ASP A 423 -20.80 10.12 4.40
C ASP A 423 -20.16 11.40 3.84
N ASP A 424 -20.96 12.45 3.65
CA ASP A 424 -20.52 13.69 3.02
C ASP A 424 -20.04 14.71 4.04
N TRP A 425 -18.75 14.66 4.39
CA TRP A 425 -18.11 15.61 5.30
C TRP A 425 -17.15 16.55 4.58
N TYR A 426 -17.40 17.85 4.74
CA TYR A 426 -16.46 18.94 4.49
C TYR A 426 -16.19 19.63 5.83
N ILE A 427 -14.97 19.48 6.35
CA ILE A 427 -14.59 19.89 7.71
C ILE A 427 -13.49 20.94 7.62
N GLY A 428 -13.64 22.03 8.36
CA GLY A 428 -12.61 23.06 8.45
C GLY A 428 -13.13 24.29 9.18
N LYS A 429 -12.48 25.44 8.99
CA LYS A 429 -12.91 26.71 9.60
C LYS A 429 -13.03 27.80 8.53
N PRO A 430 -14.16 28.54 8.48
CA PRO A 430 -14.26 29.71 7.64
C PRO A 430 -13.56 30.90 8.33
N SER A 431 -12.83 31.71 7.56
CA SER A 431 -12.28 32.98 8.06
C SER A 431 -13.28 34.14 8.05
N MET A 432 -14.47 33.97 7.47
CA MET A 432 -15.52 34.98 7.43
C MET A 432 -16.67 34.63 8.38
N GLY A 433 -17.34 35.64 8.93
CA GLY A 433 -18.55 35.47 9.75
C GLY A 433 -19.85 35.35 8.95
N HIS A 434 -19.77 35.36 7.62
CA HIS A 434 -20.90 35.28 6.69
C HIS A 434 -20.49 34.46 5.45
N PRO A 435 -21.45 33.85 4.71
CA PRO A 435 -21.14 33.14 3.47
C PRO A 435 -20.60 34.11 2.41
N LEU A 436 -19.76 33.60 1.51
CA LEU A 436 -19.31 34.35 0.34
C LEU A 436 -20.47 34.50 -0.64
N GLU A 437 -20.77 35.73 -1.04
CA GLU A 437 -21.77 36.04 -2.07
C GLU A 437 -21.08 36.40 -3.40
N ILE A 438 -21.46 35.72 -4.47
CA ILE A 438 -21.03 36.03 -5.84
C ILE A 438 -22.23 36.15 -6.78
N GLU A 439 -22.10 36.92 -7.86
CA GLU A 439 -23.09 36.98 -8.92
C GLU A 439 -22.86 35.85 -9.94
N GLU A 440 -23.94 35.19 -10.34
CA GLU A 440 -23.89 34.18 -11.37
C GLU A 440 -23.74 34.83 -12.75
N LYS A 441 -22.62 34.56 -13.43
CA LYS A 441 -22.32 35.18 -14.74
C LYS A 441 -23.35 34.87 -15.82
N ASP A 442 -23.97 33.69 -15.74
CA ASP A 442 -24.92 33.21 -16.74
C ASP A 442 -26.36 33.73 -16.47
N HIS A 443 -26.61 34.31 -15.29
CA HIS A 443 -27.93 34.80 -14.85
C HIS A 443 -27.81 36.13 -14.09
N ILE A 444 -27.96 37.25 -14.82
CA ILE A 444 -27.90 38.60 -14.27
C ILE A 444 -28.93 38.76 -13.13
N GLY A 445 -28.46 39.14 -11.95
CA GLY A 445 -29.28 39.34 -10.75
C GLY A 445 -29.40 38.12 -9.83
N HIS A 446 -28.90 36.95 -10.22
CA HIS A 446 -28.91 35.76 -9.36
C HIS A 446 -27.64 35.73 -8.48
N LYS A 447 -27.83 35.83 -7.17
CA LYS A 447 -26.74 35.78 -6.17
C LYS A 447 -26.58 34.36 -5.63
N ILE A 448 -25.34 33.91 -5.58
CA ILE A 448 -24.94 32.62 -5.05
C ILE A 448 -24.22 32.87 -3.73
N ALA A 449 -24.75 32.31 -2.63
CA ALA A 449 -24.14 32.34 -1.31
C ALA A 449 -23.64 30.94 -0.89
N PHE A 450 -22.40 30.84 -0.43
CA PHE A 450 -21.84 29.59 0.09
C PHE A 450 -20.75 29.81 1.14
N TRP A 451 -20.60 28.83 2.03
CA TRP A 451 -19.48 28.77 2.97
C TRP A 451 -18.31 28.02 2.38
N PHE A 452 -17.09 28.42 2.75
CA PHE A 452 -15.87 27.70 2.41
C PHE A 452 -14.95 27.61 3.63
N ALA A 453 -14.18 26.53 3.73
CA ALA A 453 -13.10 26.41 4.69
C ALA A 453 -11.86 27.11 4.14
N THR A 454 -11.21 27.93 4.95
CA THR A 454 -10.04 28.71 4.53
C THR A 454 -8.82 27.81 4.33
N GLY A 455 -8.18 27.91 3.17
CA GLY A 455 -7.02 27.08 2.79
C GLY A 455 -5.90 27.11 3.82
N GLY A 456 -5.50 28.31 4.25
CA GLY A 456 -4.44 28.51 5.23
C GLY A 456 -4.77 28.09 6.67
N ALA A 457 -6.01 27.69 6.98
CA ALA A 457 -6.32 27.00 8.24
C ALA A 457 -6.16 25.48 8.08
N GLY A 458 -6.27 25.00 6.85
CA GLY A 458 -6.46 23.61 6.49
C GLY A 458 -7.93 23.18 6.52
N PHE A 459 -8.24 22.17 5.72
CA PHE A 459 -9.57 21.54 5.68
C PHE A 459 -9.48 20.07 5.31
N CYS A 460 -10.50 19.30 5.66
CA CYS A 460 -10.61 17.88 5.33
C CYS A 460 -11.92 17.58 4.59
N ILE A 461 -11.85 16.66 3.64
CA ILE A 461 -12.94 16.16 2.81
C ILE A 461 -12.96 14.64 2.96
N SER A 462 -14.10 14.12 3.37
CA SER A 462 -14.36 12.67 3.40
C SER A 462 -14.29 12.05 2.00
N ARG A 463 -13.96 10.76 1.93
CA ARG A 463 -14.00 10.01 0.68
C ARG A 463 -15.37 10.06 0.00
N GLY A 464 -16.47 9.91 0.77
CA GLY A 464 -17.84 9.98 0.25
C GLY A 464 -18.08 11.25 -0.56
N LEU A 465 -17.74 12.39 0.04
CA LEU A 465 -17.85 13.69 -0.63
C LEU A 465 -16.86 13.85 -1.79
N ALA A 466 -15.59 13.44 -1.63
CA ALA A 466 -14.58 13.56 -2.67
C ALA A 466 -14.97 12.83 -3.97
N LEU A 467 -15.62 11.66 -3.86
CA LEU A 467 -16.15 10.92 -5.01
C LEU A 467 -17.27 11.69 -5.73
N LYS A 468 -18.15 12.37 -4.97
CA LYS A 468 -19.19 13.23 -5.54
C LYS A 468 -18.63 14.50 -6.17
N MET A 469 -17.50 15.00 -5.70
CA MET A 469 -16.79 16.12 -6.31
C MET A 469 -16.12 15.77 -7.65
N MET A 470 -15.81 14.49 -7.90
CA MET A 470 -15.01 14.05 -9.05
C MET A 470 -15.53 14.56 -10.42
N PRO A 471 -16.84 14.54 -10.73
CA PRO A 471 -17.36 15.08 -11.99
C PRO A 471 -17.17 16.59 -12.15
N HIS A 472 -16.98 17.33 -11.05
CA HIS A 472 -16.85 18.80 -11.03
C HIS A 472 -15.41 19.27 -10.83
N ALA A 473 -14.57 18.48 -10.17
CA ALA A 473 -13.21 18.85 -9.78
C ALA A 473 -12.12 18.02 -10.48
N GLY A 474 -12.38 16.74 -10.79
CA GLY A 474 -11.40 15.82 -11.35
C GLY A 474 -11.03 16.10 -12.81
N GLY A 475 -9.86 15.63 -13.26
CA GLY A 475 -9.41 15.75 -14.66
C GLY A 475 -9.22 17.20 -15.13
N GLY A 476 -8.68 18.07 -14.25
CA GLY A 476 -8.47 19.49 -14.53
C GLY A 476 -9.72 20.38 -14.46
N ARG A 477 -10.89 19.82 -14.12
CA ARG A 477 -12.15 20.59 -14.02
C ARG A 477 -12.15 21.58 -12.86
N LEU A 478 -11.42 21.32 -11.78
CA LEU A 478 -11.26 22.28 -10.68
C LEU A 478 -10.65 23.60 -11.17
N ASN A 479 -9.64 23.54 -12.04
CA ASN A 479 -9.04 24.75 -12.64
C ASN A 479 -10.06 25.49 -13.52
N ARG A 480 -10.86 24.77 -14.31
CA ARG A 480 -11.92 25.39 -15.12
C ARG A 480 -12.98 26.06 -14.24
N ALA A 481 -13.36 25.44 -13.13
CA ALA A 481 -14.28 26.02 -12.17
C ALA A 481 -13.68 27.30 -11.54
N CYS A 482 -12.42 27.25 -11.13
CA CYS A 482 -11.64 28.39 -10.61
C CYS A 482 -11.65 29.56 -11.61
N GLU A 483 -11.37 29.30 -12.89
CA GLU A 483 -11.39 30.30 -13.96
C GLU A 483 -12.80 30.84 -14.23
N LYS A 484 -13.83 29.97 -14.18
CA LYS A 484 -15.23 30.35 -14.39
C LYS A 484 -15.68 31.35 -13.32
N ILE A 485 -15.50 31.03 -12.05
CA ILE A 485 -15.98 31.86 -10.92
C ILE A 485 -14.99 32.97 -10.52
N ARG A 486 -13.73 32.90 -10.97
CA ARG A 486 -12.64 33.85 -10.67
C ARG A 486 -12.35 34.02 -9.18
N LEU A 487 -12.47 32.93 -8.42
CA LEU A 487 -12.14 32.88 -7.00
C LEU A 487 -10.88 32.04 -6.76
N PRO A 488 -10.22 32.18 -5.59
CA PRO A 488 -9.17 31.28 -5.16
C PRO A 488 -9.61 29.81 -5.09
N ASP A 489 -8.65 28.91 -4.90
CA ASP A 489 -8.86 27.47 -4.85
C ASP A 489 -9.73 27.02 -3.68
N ASP A 490 -9.49 27.53 -2.47
CA ASP A 490 -10.31 27.23 -1.29
C ASP A 490 -11.78 27.65 -1.46
N CYS A 491 -12.00 28.83 -2.03
CA CYS A 491 -13.31 29.35 -2.41
C CYS A 491 -13.95 28.50 -3.52
N THR A 492 -13.17 28.02 -4.49
CA THR A 492 -13.67 27.15 -5.57
C THR A 492 -14.08 25.78 -5.04
N VAL A 493 -13.32 25.22 -4.09
CA VAL A 493 -13.69 23.99 -3.37
C VAL A 493 -15.00 24.21 -2.61
N GLY A 494 -15.11 25.31 -1.87
CA GLY A 494 -16.35 25.69 -1.18
C GLY A 494 -17.54 25.92 -2.12
N TYR A 495 -17.31 26.50 -3.30
CA TYR A 495 -18.34 26.66 -4.33
C TYR A 495 -18.85 25.30 -4.83
N ILE A 496 -17.95 24.38 -5.18
CA ILE A 496 -18.33 23.04 -5.65
C ILE A 496 -19.08 22.29 -4.54
N ILE A 497 -18.57 22.29 -3.31
CA ILE A 497 -19.16 21.53 -2.21
C ILE A 497 -20.47 22.16 -1.72
N GLY A 498 -20.41 23.44 -1.37
CA GLY A 498 -21.49 24.18 -0.73
C GLY A 498 -22.60 24.59 -1.69
N HIS A 499 -22.25 25.02 -2.90
CA HIS A 499 -23.23 25.47 -3.88
C HIS A 499 -23.67 24.38 -4.86
N ILE A 500 -22.74 23.64 -5.49
CA ILE A 500 -23.11 22.62 -6.48
C ILE A 500 -23.64 21.35 -5.80
N LEU A 501 -22.88 20.80 -4.83
CA LEU A 501 -23.22 19.55 -4.14
C LEU A 501 -24.13 19.75 -2.91
N LYS A 502 -24.46 21.00 -2.56
CA LYS A 502 -25.34 21.36 -1.43
C LYS A 502 -24.92 20.75 -0.09
N THR A 503 -23.62 20.51 0.11
CA THR A 503 -23.07 19.96 1.35
C THR A 503 -22.59 21.08 2.26
N LYS A 504 -23.01 21.08 3.53
CA LYS A 504 -22.66 22.13 4.49
C LYS A 504 -21.23 21.98 4.99
N LEU A 505 -20.56 23.11 5.21
CA LEU A 505 -19.29 23.14 5.94
C LEU A 505 -19.53 22.79 7.42
N THR A 506 -18.86 21.74 7.89
CA THR A 506 -18.79 21.38 9.30
C THR A 506 -17.67 22.19 9.95
N VAL A 507 -18.05 23.20 10.73
CA VAL A 507 -17.11 24.14 11.32
C VAL A 507 -16.44 23.54 12.55
N ILE A 508 -15.12 23.42 12.52
CA ILE A 508 -14.31 23.00 13.66
C ILE A 508 -13.36 24.12 14.06
N GLN A 509 -13.51 24.62 15.28
CA GLN A 509 -12.77 25.78 15.79
C GLN A 509 -11.27 25.53 15.95
N ALA A 510 -10.86 24.26 16.00
CA ALA A 510 -9.50 23.80 16.21
C ALA A 510 -8.58 23.93 14.97
N PHE A 511 -9.10 24.38 13.83
CA PHE A 511 -8.29 24.75 12.67
C PHE A 511 -7.94 26.24 12.75
N HIS A 512 -6.68 26.59 12.51
CA HIS A 512 -6.17 27.94 12.76
C HIS A 512 -5.34 28.47 11.59
N SER A 513 -5.82 29.53 10.94
CA SER A 513 -5.06 30.23 9.88
C SER A 513 -4.35 31.45 10.42
N HIS A 514 -3.35 31.93 9.68
CA HIS A 514 -2.69 33.19 9.99
C HIS A 514 -3.58 34.44 9.77
N LEU A 515 -4.84 34.27 9.35
CA LEU A 515 -5.82 35.36 9.24
C LEU A 515 -6.53 35.66 10.57
N GLU A 516 -6.22 34.92 11.64
CA GLU A 516 -6.73 35.18 12.99
C GLU A 516 -5.58 35.59 13.95
N GLY A 517 -5.90 36.16 15.11
CA GLY A 517 -4.90 36.53 16.10
C GLY A 517 -4.31 35.31 16.83
N LEU A 518 -3.30 34.65 16.25
CA LEU A 518 -2.73 33.40 16.78
C LEU A 518 -2.09 33.56 18.16
N GLN A 519 -1.65 34.76 18.50
CA GLN A 519 -1.15 35.11 19.83
C GLN A 519 -2.22 35.01 20.94
N LEU A 520 -3.51 35.03 20.57
CA LEU A 520 -4.65 34.96 21.49
C LEU A 520 -5.04 33.52 21.84
N LEU A 521 -4.49 32.52 21.13
CA LEU A 521 -4.76 31.12 21.42
C LEU A 521 -4.21 30.74 22.79
N ASN A 522 -5.04 30.08 23.59
CA ASN A 522 -4.68 29.65 24.94
C ASN A 522 -3.63 28.51 24.88
N PRO A 523 -2.44 28.70 25.47
CA PRO A 523 -1.40 27.67 25.45
C PRO A 523 -1.80 26.35 26.13
N LEU A 524 -2.76 26.38 27.04
CA LEU A 524 -3.27 25.17 27.70
C LEU A 524 -4.07 24.29 26.74
N ASP A 525 -4.64 24.87 25.69
CA ASP A 525 -5.51 24.17 24.74
C ASP A 525 -4.76 23.70 23.48
N PHE A 526 -3.46 23.96 23.36
CA PHE A 526 -2.69 23.62 22.16
C PHE A 526 -2.76 22.14 21.77
N ARG A 527 -2.81 21.24 22.76
CA ARG A 527 -2.95 19.79 22.51
C ARG A 527 -4.28 19.41 21.86
N ASN A 528 -5.30 20.26 22.05
CA ASN A 528 -6.64 20.06 21.51
C ASN A 528 -6.85 20.76 20.16
N GLN A 529 -5.89 21.55 19.70
CA GLN A 529 -5.95 22.19 18.38
C GLN A 529 -5.41 21.25 17.28
N VAL A 530 -5.95 21.40 16.08
CA VAL A 530 -5.65 20.55 14.91
C VAL A 530 -4.57 21.17 14.04
N THR A 531 -4.65 22.47 13.75
CA THR A 531 -3.64 23.16 12.95
C THR A 531 -3.19 24.45 13.62
N PHE A 532 -2.02 24.95 13.22
CA PHE A 532 -1.51 26.27 13.55
C PHE A 532 -0.77 26.82 12.33
N SER A 533 -0.98 28.07 11.95
CA SER A 533 -0.26 28.69 10.83
C SER A 533 0.70 29.78 11.35
N TYR A 534 1.36 30.48 10.44
CA TYR A 534 2.07 31.73 10.73
C TYR A 534 2.07 32.63 9.50
N SER A 535 2.19 33.94 9.70
CA SER A 535 2.43 34.87 8.59
C SER A 535 3.12 36.14 9.06
N THR A 536 3.74 36.85 8.12
CA THR A 536 4.44 38.10 8.39
C THR A 536 3.64 39.27 7.83
N TYR A 537 3.25 40.20 8.71
CA TYR A 537 2.56 41.44 8.37
C TYR A 537 3.46 42.64 8.67
N GLY A 538 4.17 43.11 7.64
CA GLY A 538 5.18 44.16 7.79
C GLY A 538 6.30 43.70 8.72
N SER A 539 6.50 44.40 9.85
CA SER A 539 7.52 44.05 10.86
C SER A 539 7.01 43.10 11.95
N ARG A 540 5.72 42.77 11.97
CA ARG A 540 5.11 41.90 13.00
C ARG A 540 4.86 40.52 12.42
N MET A 541 5.21 39.49 13.20
CA MET A 541 4.88 38.11 12.86
C MET A 541 3.64 37.67 13.65
N ASN A 542 2.63 37.17 12.94
CA ASN A 542 1.47 36.54 13.53
C ASN A 542 1.79 35.06 13.78
N VAL A 543 1.99 34.70 15.05
CA VAL A 543 2.42 33.37 15.50
C VAL A 543 1.76 33.01 16.82
N VAL A 544 1.73 31.71 17.12
CA VAL A 544 1.26 31.20 18.40
C VAL A 544 2.15 31.63 19.56
N ASN A 545 1.53 31.98 20.70
CA ASN A 545 2.25 32.37 21.91
C ASN A 545 2.71 31.14 22.72
N VAL A 546 3.73 30.45 22.22
CA VAL A 546 4.29 29.23 22.84
C VAL A 546 5.68 29.50 23.42
N LYS A 547 5.96 28.99 24.63
CA LYS A 547 7.32 28.98 25.21
C LYS A 547 8.17 27.91 24.52
N GLY A 548 9.44 28.20 24.24
CA GLY A 548 10.32 27.25 23.55
C GLY A 548 11.64 27.87 23.12
N PHE A 549 12.05 27.61 21.88
CA PHE A 549 13.25 28.16 21.28
C PHE A 549 13.21 29.69 21.21
N ASP A 550 14.38 30.31 21.04
CA ASP A 550 14.47 31.76 20.83
C ASP A 550 13.82 32.15 19.49
N LYS A 551 13.28 33.37 19.38
CA LYS A 551 12.63 33.83 18.14
C LYS A 551 13.60 34.02 16.97
N THR A 552 14.90 34.16 17.22
CA THR A 552 15.92 34.16 16.18
C THR A 552 16.14 32.76 15.58
N GLU A 553 15.98 31.71 16.39
CA GLU A 553 16.12 30.31 15.98
C GLU A 553 14.82 29.73 15.41
N ASP A 554 13.68 30.13 15.98
CA ASP A 554 12.34 29.65 15.63
C ASP A 554 11.37 30.84 15.53
N PRO A 555 11.47 31.65 14.46
CA PRO A 555 10.63 32.82 14.28
C PRO A 555 9.15 32.43 14.09
N THR A 556 8.88 31.37 13.34
CA THR A 556 7.52 30.87 13.03
C THR A 556 6.83 30.20 14.22
N ARG A 557 7.59 29.88 15.27
CA ARG A 557 7.15 29.13 16.46
C ARG A 557 6.77 27.67 16.19
N LEU A 558 6.95 27.17 14.96
CA LEU A 558 6.57 25.80 14.61
C LEU A 558 7.45 24.75 15.30
N LYS A 559 8.74 25.05 15.52
CA LYS A 559 9.64 24.15 16.27
C LYS A 559 9.25 24.09 17.75
N SER A 560 8.90 25.25 18.31
CA SER A 560 8.49 25.38 19.71
C SER A 560 7.15 24.71 19.99
N ILE A 561 6.16 24.86 19.11
CA ILE A 561 4.88 24.15 19.27
C ILE A 561 5.06 22.64 19.10
N HIS A 562 5.92 22.19 18.16
CA HIS A 562 6.23 20.77 18.00
C HIS A 562 6.77 20.16 19.30
N CYS A 563 7.73 20.82 19.94
CA CYS A 563 8.30 20.34 21.20
C CYS A 563 7.40 20.54 22.41
N HIS A 564 6.44 21.47 22.35
CA HIS A 564 5.40 21.59 23.36
C HIS A 564 4.43 20.38 23.32
N LEU A 565 4.05 19.95 22.11
CA LEU A 565 3.15 18.81 21.89
C LEU A 565 3.85 17.46 22.11
N PHE A 566 5.12 17.34 21.70
CA PHE A 566 5.88 16.10 21.71
C PHE A 566 7.21 16.23 22.48
N PRO A 567 7.17 16.53 23.80
CA PRO A 567 8.38 16.80 24.58
C PRO A 567 9.29 15.57 24.78
N TYR A 568 8.83 14.38 24.42
CA TYR A 568 9.57 13.12 24.55
C TYR A 568 10.51 12.84 23.36
N LEU A 569 10.43 13.60 22.27
CA LEU A 569 11.31 13.45 21.12
C LEU A 569 12.71 13.99 21.44
N LYS A 570 13.75 13.29 20.97
CA LYS A 570 15.16 13.65 21.24
C LYS A 570 15.52 15.06 20.76
N ASP A 571 15.00 15.47 19.61
CA ASP A 571 15.25 16.79 19.03
C ASP A 571 14.70 17.95 19.89
N CYS A 572 13.84 17.64 20.86
CA CYS A 572 13.27 18.59 21.81
C CYS A 572 14.03 18.69 23.15
N ASP A 573 15.10 17.90 23.33
CA ASP A 573 15.89 17.90 24.57
C ASP A 573 16.61 19.24 24.82
N ALA A 574 16.90 20.02 23.76
CA ALA A 574 17.46 21.37 23.87
C ALA A 574 16.57 22.33 24.68
N ILE A 575 15.25 22.11 24.71
CA ILE A 575 14.31 22.88 25.55
C ILE A 575 14.35 22.40 27.01
N LYS A 576 14.64 21.13 27.27
CA LYS A 576 14.76 20.57 28.63
C LYS A 576 15.99 21.11 29.35
N GLY A 577 17.13 21.19 28.66
CA GLY A 577 18.39 21.71 29.23
C GLY A 577 18.29 23.16 29.69
N ARG A 578 17.53 24.01 28.99
CA ARG A 578 17.33 25.43 29.38
C ARG A 578 16.40 25.63 30.58
N ARG A 579 15.60 24.64 30.99
CA ARG A 579 14.80 24.71 32.24
C ARG A 579 15.63 24.49 33.50
N LEU A 580 16.82 23.89 33.39
CA LEU A 580 17.69 23.58 34.53
C LEU A 580 18.72 24.67 34.84
N HIS A 581 18.82 25.73 34.02
CA HIS A 581 19.76 26.85 34.22
C HIS A 581 19.07 28.20 34.45
N GLY A 582 17.75 28.18 34.69
CA GLY A 582 16.96 29.34 35.08
C GLY A 582 16.31 29.11 36.43
N ARG A 583 17.11 29.02 37.50
CA ARG A 583 16.70 29.23 38.89
C ARG A 583 17.75 30.05 39.59
#